data_AF-A0A830G4E4-F1
#
_entry.id   AF-A0A830G4E4-F1
#
_cell.length_a   1.000
_cell.length_b   1.000
_cell.length_c   1.000
_cell.angle_alpha   90.00
_cell.angle_beta   90.00
_cell.angle_gamma   90.00
#
_symmetry.space_group_name_H-M   'P 1'
#
loop_
_entity.id
_entity.type
_entity.pdbx_description
1 polymer ?
#
loop_
_entity_poly.entity_id
_entity_poly.type
_entity_poly.pdbx_seq_one_letter_code
_entity_poly.pdbx_strand_id
1 'polypeptide(L)' 'MRPNIDISHTLAGRVKDYKEAADMDSLSEAYREVIEAGLEAVERPDES' A
#
# COMPACT_ATOMS: atom_id res chain seq x y z
N MET A 1 15.33 11.98 3.80
CA MET A 1 16.01 10.74 3.39
C MET A 1 14.91 9.70 3.18
N ARG A 2 14.70 9.20 1.95
CA ARG A 2 13.63 8.21 1.71
C ARG A 2 14.17 6.80 1.96
N PRO A 3 13.49 5.94 2.74
CA PRO A 3 13.88 4.54 2.85
C PRO A 3 13.70 3.86 1.48
N ASN A 4 14.72 3.14 1.05
CA ASN A 4 14.67 2.27 -0.12
C ASN A 4 14.00 0.97 0.35
N ILE A 5 12.66 0.95 0.38
CA ILE A 5 11.91 -0.20 0.86
C ILE A 5 11.98 -1.28 -0.22
N ASP A 6 12.64 -2.38 0.09
CA ASP A 6 12.64 -3.56 -0.76
C ASP A 6 11.34 -4.33 -0.55
N ILE A 7 10.60 -4.54 -1.63
CA ILE A 7 9.34 -5.29 -1.64
C ILE A 7 9.41 -6.35 -2.73
N SER A 8 8.82 -7.52 -2.46
CA SER A 8 8.79 -8.58 -3.45
C SER A 8 8.06 -8.15 -4.73
N HIS A 9 8.50 -8.66 -5.87
CA HIS A 9 7.82 -8.42 -7.16
C HIS A 9 6.33 -8.77 -7.11
N THR A 10 5.96 -9.82 -6.37
CA THR A 10 4.57 -10.23 -6.20
C THR A 10 3.75 -9.19 -5.44
N LEU A 11 4.29 -8.62 -4.35
CA LEU A 11 3.58 -7.58 -3.60
C LEU A 11 3.46 -6.29 -4.43
N ALA A 12 4.52 -5.92 -5.15
CA ALA A 12 4.47 -4.80 -6.07
C ALA A 12 3.43 -4.99 -7.19
N GLY A 13 3.25 -6.22 -7.67
CA GLY A 13 2.17 -6.58 -8.60
C GLY A 13 0.79 -6.34 -8.00
N ARG A 14 0.54 -6.84 -6.78
CA ARG A 14 -0.75 -6.65 -6.10
C ARG A 14 -1.12 -5.18 -5.88
N VAL A 15 -0.14 -4.32 -5.59
CA VAL A 15 -0.40 -2.86 -5.44
C VAL A 15 -0.75 -2.22 -6.79
N LYS A 16 -0.19 -2.72 -7.90
CA LYS A 16 -0.60 -2.28 -9.26
C LYS A 16 -2.03 -2.70 -9.56
N ASP A 17 -2.37 -3.96 -9.30
CA ASP A 17 -3.73 -4.47 -9.52
C ASP A 17 -4.76 -3.67 -8.70
N TYR A 18 -4.40 -3.34 -7.45
CA TYR A 18 -5.23 -2.49 -6.59
C TYR A 18 -5.40 -1.07 -7.14
N LYS A 19 -4.33 -0.41 -7.60
CA LYS A 19 -4.39 0.91 -8.26
C LYS A 19 -5.37 0.88 -9.44
N GLU A 20 -5.31 -0.15 -10.28
CA GLU A 20 -6.18 -0.29 -11.45
C GLU A 20 -7.64 -0.52 -11.04
N ALA A 21 -7.89 -1.38 -10.05
CA ALA A 21 -9.24 -1.66 -9.56
C ALA A 21 -9.89 -0.46 -8.86
N ALA A 22 -9.10 0.36 -8.15
CA ALA A 22 -9.55 1.56 -7.46
C ALA A 22 -9.50 2.83 -8.32
N ASP A 23 -9.17 2.72 -9.61
CA ASP A 23 -9.04 3.82 -10.57
C ASP A 23 -8.15 4.97 -10.08
N MET A 24 -7.03 4.63 -9.42
CA MET A 24 -6.12 5.61 -8.85
C MET A 24 -5.18 6.18 -9.92
N ASP A 25 -4.88 7.47 -9.81
CA ASP A 25 -4.03 8.18 -10.76
C ASP A 25 -2.56 7.73 -10.73
N SER A 26 -2.06 7.31 -9.56
CA SER A 26 -0.63 6.98 -9.40
C SER A 26 -0.36 5.76 -8.53
N LEU A 27 0.75 5.07 -8.83
CA LEU A 27 1.25 4.00 -7.95
C LEU A 27 1.68 4.52 -6.58
N SER A 28 2.17 5.76 -6.50
CA SER A 28 2.60 6.34 -5.23
C SER A 28 1.43 6.51 -4.27
N GLU A 29 0.27 6.90 -4.79
CA GLU A 29 -0.97 7.00 -4.02
C GLU A 29 -1.44 5.64 -3.53
N ALA A 30 -1.47 4.64 -4.42
CA ALA A 30 -1.79 3.27 -4.05
C ALA A 30 -0.87 2.72 -2.96
N TYR A 31 0.46 2.94 -3.08
CA TYR A 31 1.40 2.55 -2.03
C TYR A 31 1.15 3.27 -0.71
N ARG A 32 0.87 4.57 -0.76
CA ARG A 32 0.57 5.36 0.45
C ARG A 32 -0.66 4.81 1.15
N GLU A 33 -1.77 4.63 0.45
CA GLU A 33 -3.03 4.15 1.04
C GLU A 33 -2.88 2.75 1.64
N VAL A 34 -2.23 1.83 0.91
CA VAL A 34 -1.97 0.47 1.42
C VAL A 34 -1.09 0.50 2.67
N ILE A 35 -0.05 1.33 2.70
CA ILE A 35 0.85 1.44 3.86
C ILE A 35 0.14 2.08 5.04
N GLU A 36 -0.62 3.16 4.83
CA GLU A 36 -1.35 3.87 5.89
C GLU A 36 -2.45 2.99 6.49
N ALA A 37 -3.25 2.31 5.65
CA ALA A 37 -4.26 1.37 6.12
C ALA A 37 -3.64 0.18 6.86
N GLY A 38 -2.51 -0.35 6.36
CA GLY A 38 -1.77 -1.41 7.03
C GLY A 38 -1.20 -0.96 8.38
N LEU A 39 -0.71 0.28 8.48
CA LEU A 39 -0.19 0.85 9.72
C LEU A 39 -1.33 1.06 10.73
N GLU A 40 -2.46 1.62 10.31
CA GLU A 40 -3.62 1.82 11.19
C GLU A 40 -4.12 0.48 11.75
N ALA A 41 -4.20 -0.57 10.92
CA ALA A 41 -4.58 -1.91 11.37
C ALA A 41 -3.59 -2.51 12.38
N VAL A 42 -2.29 -2.19 12.28
CA VAL A 42 -1.28 -2.64 13.24
C VAL A 42 -1.33 -1.82 14.54
N GLU A 43 -1.61 -0.51 14.44
CA GLU A 43 -1.71 0.39 15.59
C GLU A 43 -3.02 0.17 16.39
N ARG A 44 -4.08 -0.25 15.71
CA ARG A 44 -5.44 -0.45 16.28
C ARG A 44 -5.99 -1.82 15.88
N PRO A 45 -5.40 -2.92 16.37
CA PRO A 45 -5.74 -4.27 15.93
C PRO A 45 -7.17 -4.72 16.29
N ASP A 46 -7.85 -4.04 17.22
CA ASP A 46 -9.19 -4.39 17.71
C ASP A 46 -10.30 -3.42 17.24
N GLU A 47 -9.98 -2.41 16.42
CA GLU A 47 -10.97 -1.49 15.82
C GLU A 47 -11.13 -1.85 14.33
N SER A 48 -12.05 -2.75 14.01
CA SER A 48 -12.40 -3.17 12.65
C SER A 48 -13.91 -3.26 12.45
#